data_AF-A0A968NY27-F1
#
_entry.id   AF-A0A968NY27-F1
#
_cell.length_a   1.000
_cell.length_b   1.000
_cell.length_c   1.000
_cell.angle_alpha   90.00
_cell.angle_beta   90.00
_cell.angle_gamma   90.00
#
_symmetry.space_group_name_H-M   'P 1'
#
loop_
_entity.id
_entity.type
_entity.pdbx_description
1 polymer ?
#
loop_
_entity_poly.entity_id
_entity_poly.type
_entity_poly.pdbx_seq_one_letter_code
_entity_poly.pdbx_strand_id
1 'polypeptide(L)'
;DLPEVNQNLSLLRFPDTLVFDRASRGNYQAAIAQIDQGNPVTTELEGRRITLRGLYKVGASFGPDGSVMTSDQNFLRIFSRTQPGEVNLGRILLKSGYDLAIVAEELKAQLASDVQVLTKAEFIQFEANFWRRNTAIGFIFSLGVGMGFIVGIIIVYQILFTDVNDHLSEYATLKAMGYRDRYLLWVVFEEALILSISGFIPGHLISVFLYQLTENATNLPLAMTAIRTIQVLLLTIGMCLLSGAIAMRKLQAADPADIF
;
A
#
# COMPACT_ATOMS: atom_id res chain seq x y z
N ASP A 1 13.90 11.87 1.22
CA ASP A 1 14.68 12.56 2.27
C ASP A 1 13.74 13.38 3.14
N LEU A 2 14.12 13.63 4.40
CA LEU A 2 13.34 14.42 5.36
C LEU A 2 14.00 15.79 5.56
N PRO A 3 13.68 16.80 4.72
CA PRO A 3 14.36 18.10 4.75
C PRO A 3 14.16 18.84 6.08
N GLU A 4 13.00 18.67 6.71
CA GLU A 4 12.67 19.30 8.01
C GLU A 4 13.57 18.77 9.14
N VAL A 5 13.98 17.50 9.10
CA VAL A 5 14.94 16.95 10.07
C VAL A 5 16.31 17.60 9.86
N ASN A 6 16.74 17.72 8.61
CA ASN A 6 18.03 18.33 8.27
C ASN A 6 18.12 19.80 8.72
N GLN A 7 17.02 20.55 8.65
CA GLN A 7 16.96 21.93 9.13
C GLN A 7 17.10 22.02 10.65
N ASN A 8 16.66 21.00 11.39
CA ASN A 8 16.68 20.98 12.85
C ASN A 8 17.94 20.32 13.45
N LEU A 9 18.94 19.91 12.64
CA LEU A 9 20.14 19.21 13.13
C LEU A 9 20.94 20.01 14.17
N SER A 10 20.94 21.34 14.07
CA SER A 10 21.60 22.21 15.05
C SER A 10 20.94 22.13 16.43
N LEU A 11 19.61 21.95 16.48
CA LEU A 11 18.85 21.82 17.72
C LEU A 11 19.17 20.52 18.46
N LEU A 12 19.43 19.43 17.72
CA LEU A 12 19.71 18.11 18.28
C LEU A 12 21.07 18.02 18.99
N ARG A 13 21.90 19.05 18.89
CA ARG A 13 23.17 19.17 19.63
C ARG A 13 22.96 19.56 21.10
N PHE A 14 21.82 20.16 21.43
CA PHE A 14 21.51 20.53 22.81
C PHE A 14 21.15 19.27 23.63
N PRO A 15 21.53 19.20 24.91
CA PRO A 15 21.14 18.09 25.78
C PRO A 15 19.64 17.89 25.82
N ASP A 16 19.21 16.63 25.84
CA ASP A 16 17.81 16.22 26.03
C ASP A 16 16.84 16.88 25.05
N THR A 17 17.34 17.24 23.87
CA THR A 17 16.56 17.90 22.82
C THR A 17 16.22 16.93 21.71
N LEU A 18 14.94 16.89 21.35
CA LEU A 18 14.39 16.02 20.31
C LEU A 18 13.57 16.86 19.32
N VAL A 19 13.40 16.30 18.12
CA VAL A 19 12.39 16.74 17.15
C VAL A 19 11.27 15.74 17.09
N PHE A 20 10.04 16.21 16.91
CA PHE A 20 8.83 15.40 17.00
C PHE A 20 8.09 15.33 15.66
N ASP A 21 7.50 14.17 15.37
CA ASP A 21 6.68 14.00 14.17
C ASP A 21 5.30 14.66 14.33
N ARG A 22 5.06 15.73 13.57
CA ARG A 22 3.80 16.47 13.59
C ARG A 22 2.60 15.67 13.09
N ALA A 23 2.83 14.58 12.37
CA ALA A 23 1.78 13.68 11.88
C ALA A 23 1.59 12.44 12.78
N SER A 24 2.11 12.48 14.02
CA SER A 24 1.84 11.46 15.03
C SER A 24 0.34 11.36 15.36
N ARG A 25 -0.19 10.14 15.45
CA ARG A 25 -1.55 9.84 15.89
C ARG A 25 -1.67 10.11 17.39
N GLY A 26 -2.57 11.01 17.76
CA GLY A 26 -2.84 11.36 19.17
C GLY A 26 -3.26 12.81 19.34
N ASN A 27 -3.34 13.24 20.60
CA ASN A 27 -3.70 14.62 20.95
C ASN A 27 -2.43 15.44 21.23
N TYR A 28 -1.78 15.90 20.17
CA TYR A 28 -0.52 16.66 20.21
C TYR A 28 -0.63 18.07 19.64
N GLN A 29 -1.82 18.49 19.21
CA GLN A 29 -2.05 19.71 18.43
C GLN A 29 -1.63 20.97 19.20
N ALA A 30 -1.89 21.01 20.51
CA ALA A 30 -1.44 22.10 21.37
C ALA A 30 0.10 22.17 21.47
N ALA A 31 0.76 21.02 21.62
CA ALA A 31 2.21 20.94 21.68
C ALA A 31 2.85 21.32 20.32
N ILE A 32 2.30 20.82 19.22
CA ILE A 32 2.72 21.16 17.86
C ILE A 32 2.60 22.67 17.62
N ALA A 33 1.47 23.27 17.99
CA ALA A 33 1.26 24.71 17.85
C ALA A 33 2.26 25.55 18.67
N GLN A 34 2.65 25.09 19.86
CA GLN A 34 3.70 25.76 20.64
C GLN A 34 5.06 25.69 19.94
N ILE A 35 5.44 24.52 19.41
CA ILE A 35 6.73 24.35 18.73
C ILE A 35 6.76 25.15 17.42
N ASP A 36 5.67 25.20 16.65
CA ASP A 36 5.57 26.04 15.44
C ASP A 36 5.69 27.55 15.78
N GLN A 37 5.30 27.98 16.98
CA GLN A 37 5.51 29.35 17.48
C GLN A 37 6.94 29.59 18.01
N GLY A 38 7.83 28.60 17.94
CA GLY A 38 9.19 28.66 18.47
C GLY A 38 9.26 28.44 19.99
N ASN A 39 8.16 28.06 20.64
CA ASN A 39 8.13 27.77 22.06
C ASN A 39 8.47 26.27 22.30
N PRO A 40 9.53 25.97 23.08
CA PRO A 40 9.90 24.59 23.35
C PRO A 40 8.87 23.91 24.26
N VAL A 41 8.51 22.67 23.94
CA VAL A 41 7.61 21.85 24.77
C VAL A 41 8.44 20.89 25.59
N THR A 42 8.21 20.84 26.90
CA THR A 42 8.92 19.92 27.79
C THR A 42 8.01 18.75 28.17
N THR A 43 8.52 17.54 28.06
CA THR A 43 7.79 16.30 28.42
C THR A 43 8.76 15.29 29.03
N GLU A 44 8.33 14.06 29.22
CA GLU A 44 9.10 12.97 29.78
C GLU A 44 9.15 11.78 28.80
N LEU A 45 10.31 11.13 28.73
CA LEU A 45 10.52 9.88 28.00
C LEU A 45 11.47 9.01 28.83
N GLU A 46 11.09 7.75 29.11
CA GLU A 46 11.88 6.81 29.93
C GLU A 46 12.34 7.38 31.29
N GLY A 47 11.48 8.10 32.01
CA GLY A 47 11.86 8.70 33.31
C GLY A 47 12.74 9.94 33.19
N ARG A 48 13.03 10.41 31.98
CA ARG A 48 13.92 11.54 31.71
C ARG A 48 13.15 12.71 31.12
N ARG A 49 13.36 13.90 31.69
CA ARG A 49 12.80 15.15 31.18
C ARG A 49 13.47 15.50 29.84
N ILE A 50 12.67 15.64 28.80
CA ILE A 50 13.10 15.96 27.43
C ILE A 50 12.44 17.23 26.91
N THR A 51 13.08 17.91 25.95
CA THR A 51 12.57 19.12 25.31
C THR A 51 12.38 18.91 23.81
N LEU A 52 11.16 19.12 23.33
CA LEU A 52 10.82 19.15 21.92
C LEU A 52 11.03 20.56 21.38
N ARG A 53 11.90 20.71 20.38
CA ARG A 53 12.27 22.04 19.81
C ARG A 53 12.07 22.18 18.32
N GLY A 54 11.77 21.10 17.63
CA GLY A 54 11.52 21.12 16.19
C GLY A 54 10.53 20.04 15.81
N LEU A 55 10.02 20.17 14.60
CA LEU A 55 9.02 19.28 14.04
C LEU A 55 9.51 18.74 12.70
N TYR A 56 9.09 17.53 12.38
CA TYR A 56 9.17 16.97 11.03
C TYR A 56 7.88 16.23 10.70
N LYS A 57 7.65 15.85 9.45
CA LYS A 57 6.46 15.10 9.03
C LYS A 57 6.80 13.75 8.41
N VAL A 58 6.37 12.66 9.06
CA VAL A 58 6.39 11.30 8.49
C VAL A 58 5.01 10.66 8.59
N GLY A 59 4.41 10.63 9.78
CA GLY A 59 3.12 10.02 10.06
C GLY A 59 3.21 8.81 10.97
N ALA A 60 2.05 8.38 11.47
CA ALA A 60 1.91 7.14 12.20
C ALA A 60 2.13 5.93 11.27
N SER A 61 2.44 4.78 11.85
CA SER A 61 2.46 3.51 11.13
C SER A 61 1.53 2.49 11.80
N PHE A 62 1.59 1.24 11.33
CA PHE A 62 0.87 0.14 11.97
C PHE A 62 1.45 -0.28 13.34
N GLY A 63 2.68 0.13 13.64
CA GLY A 63 3.32 -0.11 14.94
C GLY A 63 3.29 1.14 15.81
N PRO A 64 4.26 2.05 15.66
CA PRO A 64 4.28 3.31 16.41
C PRO A 64 3.20 4.30 15.94
N ASP A 65 2.49 4.87 16.91
CA ASP A 65 1.56 5.99 16.72
C ASP A 65 2.28 7.32 16.49
N GLY A 66 3.54 7.44 16.89
CA GLY A 66 4.34 8.64 16.68
C GLY A 66 5.83 8.34 16.75
N SER A 67 6.64 9.30 16.31
CA SER A 67 8.09 9.16 16.32
C SER A 67 8.78 10.45 16.75
N VAL A 68 9.99 10.28 17.31
CA VAL A 68 10.91 11.35 17.65
C VAL A 68 12.28 11.05 17.06
N MET A 69 13.04 12.09 16.76
CA MET A 69 14.44 11.95 16.36
C MET A 69 15.34 12.78 17.27
N THR A 70 16.54 12.28 17.52
CA THR A 70 17.55 12.95 18.35
C THR A 70 18.96 12.53 17.95
N SER A 71 19.97 13.13 18.58
CA SER A 71 21.37 12.74 18.42
C SER A 71 21.65 11.41 19.13
N ASP A 72 22.66 10.70 18.64
CA ASP A 72 23.23 9.50 19.26
C ASP A 72 23.55 9.71 20.75
N GLN A 73 24.11 10.86 21.11
CA GLN A 73 24.43 11.21 22.50
C GLN A 73 23.19 11.35 23.37
N ASN A 74 22.15 12.02 22.88
CA ASN A 74 20.90 12.16 23.62
C ASN A 74 20.16 10.82 23.71
N PHE A 75 20.21 10.00 22.66
CA PHE A 75 19.64 8.65 22.68
C PHE A 75 20.24 7.80 23.81
N LEU A 76 21.58 7.76 23.94
CA LEU A 76 22.25 7.02 25.03
C LEU A 76 21.97 7.60 26.43
N ARG A 77 21.70 8.92 26.54
CA ARG A 77 21.30 9.54 27.81
C ARG A 77 19.88 9.16 28.24
N ILE A 78 18.97 9.06 27.26
CA ILE A 78 17.58 8.68 27.49
C ILE A 78 17.51 7.17 27.80
N PHE A 79 18.10 6.36 26.93
CA PHE A 79 18.13 4.90 27.06
C PHE A 79 19.43 4.45 27.72
N SER A 80 19.58 4.76 29.01
CA SER A 80 20.81 4.49 29.77
C SER A 80 21.22 3.00 29.85
N ARG A 81 20.31 2.08 29.50
CA ARG A 81 20.58 0.63 29.44
C ARG A 81 21.21 0.19 28.12
N THR A 82 21.12 1.00 27.07
CA THR A 82 21.69 0.68 25.75
C THR A 82 23.20 0.90 25.76
N GLN A 83 23.95 -0.07 25.25
CA GLN A 83 25.41 0.03 25.23
C GLN A 83 25.87 0.90 24.04
N PRO A 84 26.92 1.72 24.21
CA PRO A 84 27.54 2.40 23.08
C PRO A 84 27.99 1.41 22.01
N GLY A 85 27.48 1.56 20.79
CA GLY A 85 27.77 0.66 19.67
C GLY A 85 26.66 -0.36 19.36
N GLU A 86 25.63 -0.49 20.20
CA GLU A 86 24.42 -1.24 19.85
C GLU A 86 23.63 -0.46 18.79
N VAL A 87 23.77 -0.86 17.53
CA VAL A 87 23.11 -0.24 16.38
C VAL A 87 22.12 -1.22 15.76
N ASN A 88 20.83 -0.87 15.80
CA ASN A 88 19.77 -1.70 15.21
C ASN A 88 19.71 -1.56 13.67
N LEU A 89 20.07 -0.39 13.14
CA LEU A 89 20.04 -0.12 11.70
C LEU A 89 21.12 0.90 11.31
N GLY A 90 21.98 0.53 10.37
CA GLY A 90 22.98 1.40 9.78
C GLY A 90 22.63 1.76 8.33
N ARG A 91 22.78 3.03 7.96
CA ARG A 91 22.63 3.48 6.57
C ARG A 91 23.99 3.83 5.99
N ILE A 92 24.35 3.18 4.88
CA ILE A 92 25.55 3.50 4.10
C ILE A 92 25.11 4.21 2.81
N LEU A 93 25.70 5.38 2.55
CA LEU A 93 25.49 6.12 1.30
C LEU A 93 26.71 5.96 0.41
N LEU A 94 26.52 5.37 -0.76
CA LEU A 94 27.59 5.22 -1.74
C LEU A 94 27.89 6.55 -2.44
N LYS A 95 29.17 6.80 -2.70
CA LYS A 95 29.59 7.91 -3.57
C LYS A 95 29.22 7.58 -5.03
N SER A 96 29.11 8.61 -5.87
CA SER A 96 28.86 8.41 -7.29
C SER A 96 29.99 7.60 -7.94
N GLY A 97 29.64 6.72 -8.88
CA GLY A 97 30.57 5.86 -9.61
C GLY A 97 30.75 4.45 -9.04
N TYR A 98 30.12 4.11 -7.90
CA TYR A 98 30.15 2.75 -7.34
C TYR A 98 28.87 1.99 -7.69
N ASP A 99 29.01 0.72 -8.06
CA ASP A 99 27.87 -0.17 -8.27
C ASP A 99 27.33 -0.69 -6.94
N LEU A 100 26.02 -0.54 -6.76
CA LEU A 100 25.36 -0.86 -5.51
C LEU A 100 25.33 -2.36 -5.21
N ALA A 101 25.17 -3.21 -6.23
CA ALA A 101 25.13 -4.65 -6.06
C ALA A 101 26.53 -5.20 -5.74
N ILE A 102 27.57 -4.70 -6.42
CA ILE A 102 28.96 -5.09 -6.16
C ILE A 102 29.35 -4.75 -4.73
N VAL A 103 29.13 -3.50 -4.30
CA VAL A 103 29.49 -3.07 -2.94
C VAL A 103 28.68 -3.82 -1.88
N ALA A 104 27.39 -4.10 -2.14
CA ALA A 104 26.58 -4.88 -1.21
C ALA A 104 27.12 -6.30 -1.03
N GLU A 105 27.50 -6.99 -2.11
CA GLU A 105 28.09 -8.33 -2.04
C GLU A 105 29.47 -8.33 -1.35
N GLU A 106 30.31 -7.33 -1.63
CA GLU A 106 31.60 -7.17 -0.93
C GLU A 106 31.40 -6.98 0.58
N LEU A 107 30.44 -6.14 0.98
CA LEU A 107 30.12 -5.94 2.40
C LEU A 107 29.55 -7.19 3.05
N LYS A 108 28.69 -7.95 2.35
CA LYS A 108 28.18 -9.25 2.82
C LYS A 108 29.32 -10.25 3.06
N ALA A 109 30.35 -10.22 2.22
CA ALA A 109 31.50 -11.13 2.34
C ALA A 109 32.48 -10.72 3.46
N GLN A 110 32.58 -9.43 3.77
CA GLN A 110 33.54 -8.92 4.76
C GLN A 110 32.97 -8.80 6.18
N LEU A 111 31.67 -8.55 6.32
CA LEU A 111 31.04 -8.38 7.62
C LEU A 111 30.72 -9.73 8.26
N ALA A 112 30.75 -9.76 9.59
CA ALA A 112 30.43 -10.95 10.37
C ALA A 112 28.95 -11.34 10.23
N SER A 113 28.64 -12.60 10.55
CA SER A 113 27.30 -13.20 10.36
C SER A 113 26.20 -12.60 11.24
N ASP A 114 26.56 -11.73 12.19
CA ASP A 114 25.66 -10.98 13.04
C ASP A 114 25.08 -9.72 12.36
N VAL A 115 25.62 -9.31 11.20
CA VAL A 115 25.15 -8.15 10.44
C VAL A 115 24.50 -8.57 9.13
N GLN A 116 23.25 -8.14 8.92
CA GLN A 116 22.56 -8.35 7.65
C GLN A 116 22.73 -7.13 6.74
N VAL A 117 23.50 -7.29 5.66
CA VAL A 117 23.65 -6.24 4.64
C VAL A 117 22.55 -6.38 3.59
N LEU A 118 21.73 -5.35 3.47
CA LEU A 118 20.64 -5.29 2.51
C LEU A 118 20.75 -4.00 1.70
N THR A 119 20.53 -4.12 0.38
CA THR A 119 20.25 -2.98 -0.46
C THR A 119 18.95 -2.31 -0.01
N LYS A 120 18.72 -1.04 -0.37
CA LYS A 120 17.47 -0.35 -0.03
C LYS A 120 16.23 -1.11 -0.52
N ALA A 121 16.30 -1.69 -1.73
CA ALA A 121 15.19 -2.46 -2.30
C ALA A 121 14.94 -3.76 -1.53
N GLU A 122 16.01 -4.49 -1.17
CA GLU A 122 15.91 -5.70 -0.35
C GLU A 122 15.40 -5.39 1.06
N PHE A 123 15.85 -4.30 1.67
CA PHE A 123 15.40 -3.87 3.00
C PHE A 123 13.90 -3.56 3.02
N ILE A 124 13.39 -2.85 2.00
CA ILE A 124 11.94 -2.61 1.85
C ILE A 124 11.17 -3.93 1.75
N GLN A 125 11.67 -4.90 0.98
CA GLN A 125 11.03 -6.21 0.87
C GLN A 125 11.10 -7.00 2.17
N PHE A 126 12.23 -6.94 2.88
CA PHE A 126 12.43 -7.56 4.18
C PHE A 126 11.39 -7.03 5.19
N GLU A 127 11.26 -5.71 5.34
CA GLU A 127 10.26 -5.12 6.22
C GLU A 127 8.83 -5.47 5.80
N ALA A 128 8.51 -5.35 4.51
CA ALA A 128 7.18 -5.70 3.99
C ALA A 128 6.81 -7.16 4.29
N ASN A 129 7.77 -8.09 4.15
CA ASN A 129 7.57 -9.49 4.46
C ASN A 129 7.47 -9.73 5.98
N PHE A 130 8.28 -9.04 6.78
CA PHE A 130 8.20 -9.10 8.24
C PHE A 130 6.81 -8.71 8.73
N TRP A 131 6.29 -7.55 8.30
CA TRP A 131 4.96 -7.10 8.68
C TRP A 131 3.86 -8.04 8.16
N ARG A 132 3.98 -8.55 6.93
CA ARG A 132 3.00 -9.49 6.36
C ARG A 132 2.92 -10.82 7.12
N ARG A 133 4.03 -11.30 7.67
CA ARG A 133 4.11 -12.60 8.37
C ARG A 133 3.86 -12.50 9.87
N ASN A 134 4.36 -11.45 10.51
CA ASN A 134 4.34 -11.32 11.97
C ASN A 134 3.11 -10.55 12.48
N THR A 135 2.29 -9.99 11.60
CA THR A 135 1.04 -9.32 11.98
C THR A 135 -0.15 -9.82 11.17
N ALA A 136 -1.34 -9.72 11.76
CA ALA A 136 -2.59 -10.07 11.08
C ALA A 136 -2.96 -9.10 9.93
N ILE A 137 -2.24 -7.98 9.79
CA ILE A 137 -2.51 -6.92 8.82
C ILE A 137 -2.50 -7.49 7.39
N GLY A 138 -1.42 -8.21 7.05
CA GLY A 138 -1.28 -8.81 5.73
C GLY A 138 -2.39 -9.80 5.40
N PHE A 139 -2.78 -10.61 6.39
CA PHE A 139 -3.85 -11.59 6.25
C PHE A 139 -5.22 -10.94 6.06
N ILE A 140 -5.60 -9.99 6.93
CA ILE A 140 -6.92 -9.34 6.89
C ILE A 140 -7.12 -8.58 5.57
N PHE A 141 -6.13 -7.79 5.15
CA PHE A 141 -6.23 -7.06 3.87
C PHE A 141 -6.28 -8.02 2.67
N SER A 142 -5.46 -9.08 2.65
CA SER A 142 -5.46 -10.05 1.54
C SER A 142 -6.78 -10.84 1.48
N LEU A 143 -7.32 -11.23 2.63
CA LEU A 143 -8.63 -11.88 2.72
C LEU A 143 -9.74 -10.94 2.24
N GLY A 144 -9.71 -9.67 2.62
CA GLY A 144 -10.66 -8.66 2.14
C GLY A 144 -10.62 -8.48 0.63
N VAL A 145 -9.41 -8.37 0.05
CA VAL A 145 -9.23 -8.32 -1.42
C VAL A 145 -9.74 -9.59 -2.08
N GLY A 146 -9.42 -10.77 -1.53
CA GLY A 146 -9.88 -12.06 -2.05
C GLY A 146 -11.40 -12.20 -2.01
N MET A 147 -12.05 -11.84 -0.89
CA MET A 147 -13.51 -11.85 -0.78
C MET A 147 -14.15 -10.87 -1.75
N GLY A 148 -13.64 -9.64 -1.85
CA GLY A 148 -14.13 -8.64 -2.80
C GLY A 148 -14.03 -9.11 -4.25
N PHE A 149 -12.92 -9.78 -4.60
CA PHE A 149 -12.72 -10.34 -5.93
C PHE A 149 -13.70 -11.48 -6.24
N ILE A 150 -13.90 -12.43 -5.31
CA ILE A 150 -14.84 -13.54 -5.47
C ILE A 150 -16.29 -13.03 -5.61
N VAL A 151 -16.72 -12.16 -4.68
CA VAL A 151 -18.07 -11.58 -4.69
C VAL A 151 -18.30 -10.84 -6.00
N GLY A 152 -17.31 -10.06 -6.44
CA GLY A 152 -17.40 -9.39 -7.71
C GLY A 152 -17.57 -10.37 -8.89
N ILE A 153 -16.79 -11.47 -8.95
CA ILE A 153 -16.88 -12.44 -10.07
C ILE A 153 -18.32 -12.95 -10.16
N ILE A 154 -18.91 -13.29 -9.01
CA ILE A 154 -20.29 -13.79 -8.90
C ILE A 154 -21.28 -12.75 -9.42
N ILE A 155 -21.17 -11.49 -9.00
CA ILE A 155 -22.08 -10.41 -9.43
C ILE A 155 -21.96 -10.16 -10.93
N VAL A 156 -20.73 -10.03 -11.46
CA VAL A 156 -20.52 -9.79 -12.90
C VAL A 156 -21.01 -10.98 -13.72
N TYR A 157 -20.79 -12.21 -13.24
CA TYR A 157 -21.33 -13.40 -13.87
C TYR A 157 -22.86 -13.38 -13.90
N GLN A 158 -23.52 -13.01 -12.80
CA GLN A 158 -24.98 -12.92 -12.76
C GLN A 158 -25.51 -11.87 -13.73
N ILE A 159 -24.87 -10.70 -13.81
CA ILE A 159 -25.25 -9.62 -14.74
C ILE A 159 -25.13 -10.11 -16.18
N LEU A 160 -23.95 -10.61 -16.58
CA LEU A 160 -23.70 -11.08 -17.94
C LEU A 160 -24.56 -12.30 -18.29
N PHE A 161 -24.79 -13.22 -17.36
CA PHE A 161 -25.65 -14.38 -17.59
C PHE A 161 -27.11 -13.97 -17.80
N THR A 162 -27.61 -13.01 -17.01
CA THR A 162 -28.97 -12.49 -17.16
C THR A 162 -29.12 -11.77 -18.50
N ASP A 163 -28.17 -10.89 -18.81
CA ASP A 163 -28.15 -10.13 -20.07
C ASP A 163 -28.14 -11.03 -21.31
N VAL A 164 -27.29 -12.06 -21.29
CA VAL A 164 -27.21 -13.05 -22.37
C VAL A 164 -28.50 -13.86 -22.51
N ASN A 165 -29.13 -14.21 -21.39
CA ASN A 165 -30.37 -14.97 -21.38
C ASN A 165 -31.56 -14.14 -21.88
N ASP A 166 -31.61 -12.85 -21.55
CA ASP A 166 -32.66 -11.93 -21.99
C ASP A 166 -32.60 -11.69 -23.50
N HIS A 167 -31.41 -11.75 -24.12
CA HIS A 167 -31.20 -11.59 -25.57
C HIS A 167 -30.97 -12.93 -26.31
N LEU A 168 -31.34 -14.06 -25.70
CA LEU A 168 -31.10 -15.38 -26.25
C LEU A 168 -31.79 -15.60 -27.61
N SER A 169 -32.98 -15.03 -27.82
CA SER A 169 -33.71 -15.10 -29.09
C SER A 169 -32.98 -14.39 -30.24
N GLU A 170 -32.31 -13.28 -29.95
CA GLU A 170 -31.49 -12.54 -30.90
C GLU A 170 -30.24 -13.34 -31.28
N TYR A 171 -29.57 -13.93 -30.28
CA TYR A 171 -28.43 -14.82 -30.51
C TYR A 171 -28.80 -16.07 -31.32
N ALA A 172 -29.97 -16.66 -31.06
CA ALA A 172 -30.49 -17.78 -31.83
C ALA A 172 -30.74 -17.41 -33.30
N THR A 173 -31.27 -16.21 -33.56
CA THR A 173 -31.52 -15.70 -34.92
C THR A 173 -30.20 -15.46 -35.67
N LEU A 174 -29.20 -14.86 -35.02
CA LEU A 174 -27.85 -14.70 -35.57
C LEU A 174 -27.21 -16.06 -35.91
N LYS A 175 -27.37 -17.04 -35.02
CA LYS A 175 -26.86 -18.39 -35.26
C LYS A 175 -27.57 -19.07 -36.44
N ALA A 176 -28.88 -18.89 -36.58
CA ALA A 176 -29.66 -19.40 -37.71
C ALA A 176 -29.27 -18.75 -39.05
N MET A 177 -28.81 -17.50 -39.04
CA MET A 177 -28.24 -16.82 -40.23
C MET A 177 -26.81 -17.29 -40.57
N GLY A 178 -26.20 -18.20 -39.80
CA GLY A 178 -24.90 -18.80 -40.08
C GLY A 178 -23.72 -18.16 -39.37
N TYR A 179 -23.94 -17.28 -38.39
CA TYR A 179 -22.85 -16.73 -37.58
C TYR A 179 -22.24 -17.80 -36.68
N ARG A 180 -20.90 -17.77 -36.55
CA ARG A 180 -20.14 -18.73 -35.75
C ARG A 180 -20.26 -18.41 -34.25
N ASP A 181 -20.22 -19.42 -33.40
CA ASP A 181 -20.21 -19.26 -31.93
C ASP A 181 -19.08 -18.33 -31.43
N ARG A 182 -17.96 -18.25 -32.17
CA ARG A 182 -16.85 -17.31 -31.89
C ARG A 182 -17.21 -15.84 -32.05
N TYR A 183 -18.12 -15.52 -32.98
CA TYR A 183 -18.59 -14.16 -33.18
C TYR A 183 -19.43 -13.72 -31.97
N LEU A 184 -20.37 -14.58 -31.54
CA LEU A 184 -21.20 -14.34 -30.36
C LEU A 184 -20.35 -14.18 -29.08
N LEU A 185 -19.31 -15.01 -28.93
CA LEU A 185 -18.35 -14.86 -27.83
C LEU A 185 -17.63 -13.50 -27.85
N TRP A 186 -17.33 -12.98 -29.04
CA TRP A 186 -16.62 -11.70 -29.18
C TRP A 186 -17.51 -10.52 -28.76
N VAL A 187 -18.79 -10.55 -29.10
CA VAL A 187 -19.78 -9.54 -28.67
C VAL A 187 -19.82 -9.44 -27.15
N VAL A 188 -19.96 -10.58 -26.45
CA VAL A 188 -19.99 -10.60 -24.98
C VAL A 188 -18.66 -10.15 -24.37
N PHE A 189 -17.53 -10.42 -25.02
CA PHE A 189 -16.24 -9.89 -24.56
C PHE A 189 -16.12 -8.37 -24.73
N GLU A 190 -16.70 -7.78 -25.79
CA GLU A 190 -16.77 -6.33 -25.93
C GLU A 190 -17.62 -5.71 -24.82
N GLU A 191 -18.80 -6.29 -24.55
CA GLU A 191 -19.67 -5.85 -23.45
C GLU A 191 -18.97 -5.95 -22.10
N ALA A 192 -18.30 -7.08 -21.83
CA ALA A 192 -17.53 -7.28 -20.61
C ALA A 192 -16.39 -6.26 -20.48
N LEU A 193 -15.72 -5.90 -21.57
CA LEU A 193 -14.66 -4.89 -21.59
C LEU A 193 -15.24 -3.50 -21.31
N ILE A 194 -16.33 -3.12 -21.98
CA ILE A 194 -17.02 -1.85 -21.77
C ILE A 194 -17.48 -1.74 -20.31
N LEU A 195 -18.08 -2.80 -19.77
CA LEU A 195 -18.52 -2.87 -18.37
C LEU A 195 -17.34 -2.73 -17.41
N SER A 196 -16.20 -3.38 -17.69
CA SER A 196 -15.01 -3.32 -16.85
C SER A 196 -14.43 -1.90 -16.76
N ILE A 197 -14.32 -1.19 -17.89
CA ILE A 197 -13.78 0.17 -17.95
C ILE A 197 -14.78 1.14 -17.29
N SER A 198 -16.06 1.00 -17.62
CA SER A 198 -17.13 1.88 -17.11
C SER A 198 -17.31 1.72 -15.60
N GLY A 199 -17.17 0.51 -15.05
CA GLY A 199 -17.19 0.25 -13.62
C GLY A 199 -15.90 0.67 -12.90
N PHE A 200 -14.74 0.54 -13.56
CA PHE A 200 -13.46 0.89 -12.98
C PHE A 200 -13.32 2.39 -12.71
N ILE A 201 -13.79 3.27 -13.60
CA ILE A 201 -13.68 4.72 -13.43
C ILE A 201 -14.31 5.20 -12.10
N PRO A 202 -15.62 4.99 -11.82
CA PRO A 202 -16.22 5.41 -10.57
C PRO A 202 -15.65 4.65 -9.38
N GLY A 203 -15.34 3.35 -9.53
CA GLY A 203 -14.71 2.55 -8.46
C GLY A 203 -13.35 3.09 -8.04
N HIS A 204 -12.53 3.52 -9.00
CA HIS A 204 -11.24 4.15 -8.76
C HIS A 204 -11.40 5.51 -8.06
N LEU A 205 -12.32 6.36 -8.53
CA LEU A 205 -12.60 7.65 -7.91
C LEU A 205 -13.04 7.52 -6.44
N ILE A 206 -13.98 6.61 -6.17
CA ILE A 206 -14.43 6.30 -4.80
C ILE A 206 -13.26 5.78 -3.96
N SER A 207 -12.42 4.90 -4.52
CA SER A 207 -11.26 4.36 -3.82
C SER A 207 -10.24 5.45 -3.46
N VAL A 208 -9.94 6.37 -4.38
CA VAL A 208 -9.05 7.52 -4.13
C VAL A 208 -9.60 8.39 -3.01
N PHE A 209 -10.91 8.68 -3.03
CA PHE A 209 -11.57 9.42 -1.97
C PHE A 209 -11.47 8.71 -0.61
N LEU A 210 -11.73 7.40 -0.56
CA LEU A 210 -11.60 6.61 0.67
C LEU A 210 -10.16 6.54 1.20
N TYR A 211 -9.16 6.51 0.32
CA TYR A 211 -7.74 6.58 0.72
C TYR A 211 -7.44 7.90 1.43
N GLN A 212 -7.86 9.03 0.86
CA GLN A 212 -7.66 10.35 1.45
C GLN A 212 -8.40 10.48 2.79
N LEU A 213 -9.64 10.00 2.87
CA LEU A 213 -10.43 10.03 4.10
C LEU A 213 -9.77 9.20 5.20
N THR A 214 -9.27 8.02 4.86
CA THR A 214 -8.63 7.11 5.82
C THR A 214 -7.26 7.63 6.27
N GLU A 215 -6.47 8.19 5.35
CA GLU A 215 -5.19 8.86 5.67
C GLU A 215 -5.42 9.99 6.68
N ASN A 216 -6.38 10.88 6.42
CA ASN A 216 -6.69 12.00 7.30
C ASN A 216 -7.24 11.55 8.67
N ALA A 217 -8.03 10.47 8.71
CA ALA A 217 -8.60 9.97 9.95
C ALA A 217 -7.59 9.19 10.82
N THR A 218 -6.65 8.49 10.20
CA THR A 218 -5.74 7.56 10.91
C THR A 218 -4.30 8.05 11.02
N ASN A 219 -3.95 9.12 10.29
CA ASN A 219 -2.59 9.61 10.06
C ASN A 219 -1.63 8.52 9.53
N LEU A 220 -2.17 7.47 8.91
CA LEU A 220 -1.39 6.46 8.20
C LEU A 220 -1.10 6.97 6.78
N PRO A 221 0.16 6.97 6.33
CA PRO A 221 0.51 7.37 4.97
C PRO A 221 0.01 6.32 3.97
N LEU A 222 -1.23 6.49 3.50
CA LEU A 222 -1.91 5.59 2.56
C LEU A 222 -1.97 6.23 1.17
N ALA A 223 -1.05 5.85 0.28
CA ALA A 223 -1.03 6.36 -1.09
C ALA A 223 -1.66 5.38 -2.09
N MET A 224 -2.49 5.91 -2.99
CA MET A 224 -2.89 5.23 -4.21
C MET A 224 -1.74 5.35 -5.23
N THR A 225 -1.01 4.26 -5.46
CA THR A 225 0.11 4.24 -6.40
C THR A 225 -0.36 3.82 -7.79
N ALA A 226 0.29 4.35 -8.84
CA ALA A 226 -0.03 4.01 -10.23
C ALA A 226 0.04 2.48 -10.48
N ILE A 227 1.02 1.81 -9.88
CA ILE A 227 1.16 0.35 -10.00
C ILE A 227 -0.05 -0.40 -9.41
N ARG A 228 -0.59 0.04 -8.26
CA ARG A 228 -1.79 -0.56 -7.66
C ARG A 228 -3.01 -0.32 -8.54
N THR A 229 -3.15 0.89 -9.06
CA THR A 229 -4.24 1.25 -9.98
C THR A 229 -4.25 0.35 -11.22
N ILE A 230 -3.08 0.14 -11.85
CA ILE A 230 -2.93 -0.73 -13.02
C ILE A 230 -3.23 -2.19 -12.65
N GLN A 231 -2.72 -2.68 -11.51
CA GLN A 231 -3.00 -4.04 -11.04
C GLN A 231 -4.49 -4.29 -10.85
N VAL A 232 -5.20 -3.37 -10.19
CA VAL A 232 -6.65 -3.49 -9.97
C VAL A 232 -7.39 -3.45 -11.29
N LEU A 233 -7.03 -2.56 -12.22
CA LEU A 233 -7.63 -2.52 -13.56
C LEU A 233 -7.49 -3.85 -14.30
N LEU A 234 -6.30 -4.44 -14.30
CA LEU A 234 -6.05 -5.73 -14.93
C LEU A 234 -6.86 -6.86 -14.26
N LEU A 235 -6.98 -6.84 -12.94
CA LEU A 235 -7.81 -7.79 -12.21
C LEU A 235 -9.29 -7.62 -12.58
N THR A 236 -9.80 -6.39 -12.66
CA THR A 236 -11.18 -6.10 -13.07
C THR A 236 -11.46 -6.57 -14.50
N ILE A 237 -10.56 -6.30 -15.45
CA ILE A 237 -10.70 -6.78 -16.83
C ILE A 237 -10.70 -8.31 -16.87
N GLY A 238 -9.70 -8.94 -16.22
CA GLY A 238 -9.59 -10.40 -16.21
C GLY A 238 -10.80 -11.10 -15.59
N MET A 239 -11.35 -10.50 -14.53
CA MET A 239 -12.58 -10.92 -13.87
C MET A 239 -13.81 -10.82 -14.80
N CYS A 240 -14.02 -9.67 -15.47
CA CYS A 240 -15.14 -9.50 -16.39
C CYS A 240 -15.07 -10.48 -17.58
N LEU A 241 -13.88 -10.66 -18.15
CA LEU A 241 -13.66 -11.62 -19.24
C LEU A 241 -13.90 -13.06 -18.78
N LEU A 242 -13.44 -13.43 -17.59
CA LEU A 242 -13.67 -14.77 -17.04
C LEU A 242 -15.17 -15.03 -16.82
N SER A 243 -15.89 -14.08 -16.23
CA SER A 243 -17.34 -14.17 -16.02
C SER A 243 -18.11 -14.27 -17.34
N GLY A 244 -17.77 -13.46 -18.34
CA GLY A 244 -18.39 -13.51 -19.68
C GLY A 244 -18.14 -14.83 -20.40
N ALA A 245 -16.91 -15.36 -20.33
CA ALA A 245 -16.58 -16.66 -20.91
C ALA A 245 -17.38 -17.80 -20.26
N ILE A 246 -17.60 -17.76 -18.94
CA ILE A 246 -18.38 -18.77 -18.22
C ILE A 246 -19.87 -18.66 -18.59
N ALA A 247 -20.43 -17.45 -18.63
CA ALA A 247 -21.82 -17.21 -19.01
C ALA A 247 -22.12 -17.78 -20.42
N MET A 248 -21.23 -17.49 -21.38
CA MET A 248 -21.39 -17.97 -22.76
C MET A 248 -21.21 -19.48 -22.93
N ARG A 249 -20.30 -20.11 -22.17
CA ARG A 249 -20.16 -21.57 -22.20
C ARG A 249 -21.45 -22.29 -21.82
N LYS A 250 -22.19 -21.73 -20.86
CA LYS A 250 -23.46 -22.30 -20.41
C LYS A 250 -24.56 -22.09 -21.46
N LEU A 251 -24.56 -20.95 -22.14
CA LEU A 251 -25.47 -20.67 -23.26
C LEU A 251 -25.23 -21.58 -24.47
N GLN A 252 -23.96 -21.81 -24.81
CA GLN A 252 -23.59 -22.69 -25.93
C GLN A 252 -23.96 -24.16 -25.70
N ALA A 253 -24.09 -24.57 -24.45
CA ALA A 253 -24.55 -25.89 -24.06
C ALA A 253 -26.09 -26.03 -24.04
N ALA A 254 -26.83 -24.92 -24.14
CA ALA A 254 -28.28 -24.95 -24.30
C ALA A 254 -28.62 -25.22 -25.77
N ASP A 255 -29.43 -26.25 -26.02
CA ASP A 255 -29.79 -26.69 -27.37
C ASP A 255 -30.76 -25.68 -28.00
N PRO A 256 -30.53 -25.18 -29.23
CA PRO A 256 -31.47 -24.29 -29.91
C PRO A 256 -32.90 -24.83 -30.02
N ALA A 257 -33.07 -26.15 -29.93
CA ALA A 257 -34.36 -26.82 -29.94
C ALA A 257 -35.18 -26.66 -28.64
N ASP A 258 -34.56 -26.29 -27.51
CA ASP A 258 -35.27 -26.08 -26.24
C ASP A 258 -35.92 -24.68 -26.15
N ILE A 259 -35.65 -23.79 -27.11
CA ILE A 259 -36.11 -22.40 -27.14
C ILE A 259 -37.26 -22.20 -28.15
N PHE A 260 -37.55 -23.22 -28.96
CA PHE A 260 -38.68 -23.24 -29.92
C PHE A 260 -39.78 -24.22 -29.49
#